data_AF-A0A7X9HWC6-F1
#
_entry.id   AF-A0A7X9HWC6-F1
#
_cell.length_a   1.000
_cell.length_b   1.000
_cell.length_c   1.000
_cell.angle_alpha   90.00
_cell.angle_beta   90.00
_cell.angle_gamma   90.00
#
_symmetry.space_group_name_H-M   'P 1'
#
loop_
_entity.id
_entity.type
_entity.pdbx_description
1 polymer ?
#
loop_
_entity_poly.entity_id
_entity_poly.type
_entity_poly.pdbx_seq_one_letter_code
_entity_poly.pdbx_strand_id
1 'polypeptide(L)'
;MNYITVKEACEKWRIGIRIVTLYCSEGRIEGAIKKGNLWLIPEDAIKPEDRRRKKTSIQKEKEHVICKDKCDLQSQKPYENLWPFKSLYEDKDLFVQIVKHFPYPMHICAPDGTMLLANEAYLKFAKISNPEKLYKKHNILHNPSLERWGVKDFVLRAFQGEVVHIYDVKVPHQEIIERLGDDKEVVSESIYHNITAFPINDSNNQLQFVVFIFSTSRYYQDRLEIAKGKEYIDNHWKERFDIDKLVSIVHMSKYHYIRLFKQHTGMTPYNYYQDIKFNKLKEKLCDGSLSITQIFDECGVNYNGNFAKKFKQKFGMTPSQYRTLMLQK
;
A
#
# COMPACT_ATOMS: atom_id res chain seq x y z
N MET A 1 21.27 21.63 47.72
CA MET A 1 20.58 21.95 46.45
C MET A 1 19.65 20.80 46.17
N ASN A 2 18.34 21.04 46.17
CA ASN A 2 17.35 20.00 45.86
C ASN A 2 17.28 19.81 44.35
N TYR A 3 17.12 18.57 43.92
CA TYR A 3 17.03 18.22 42.51
C TYR A 3 15.70 17.53 42.23
N ILE A 4 15.11 17.89 41.11
CA ILE A 4 13.94 17.24 40.52
C ILE A 4 14.34 16.43 39.30
N THR A 5 13.55 15.41 39.02
CA THR A 5 13.66 14.56 37.83
C THR A 5 13.14 15.26 36.59
N VAL A 6 13.46 14.73 35.40
CA VAL A 6 12.89 15.17 34.12
C VAL A 6 11.37 15.12 34.11
N LYS A 7 10.76 14.14 34.80
CA LYS A 7 9.31 13.98 34.87
C LYS A 7 8.67 15.09 35.70
N GLU A 8 9.24 15.40 36.86
CA GLU A 8 8.78 16.50 37.71
C GLU A 8 9.00 17.87 37.03
N ALA A 9 10.11 18.05 36.31
CA ALA A 9 10.35 19.25 35.50
C ALA A 9 9.35 19.38 34.33
N CYS A 10 8.93 18.25 33.72
CA CYS A 10 7.89 18.20 32.69
C CYS A 10 6.55 18.71 33.23
N GLU A 11 6.15 18.27 34.43
CA GLU A 11 4.95 18.72 35.12
C GLU A 11 5.06 20.21 35.52
N LYS A 12 6.19 20.61 36.11
CA LYS A 12 6.49 22.00 36.50
C LYS A 12 6.40 22.98 35.33
N TRP A 13 6.90 22.60 34.16
CA TRP A 13 7.03 23.50 33.01
C TRP A 13 5.99 23.27 31.90
N ARG A 14 5.10 22.29 32.09
CA ARG A 14 4.06 21.86 31.13
C ARG A 14 4.63 21.65 29.71
N ILE A 15 5.74 20.94 29.61
CA ILE A 15 6.41 20.60 28.33
C ILE A 15 6.80 19.12 28.31
N GLY A 16 6.77 18.50 27.13
CA GLY A 16 7.06 17.07 27.03
C GLY A 16 8.48 16.70 27.46
N ILE A 17 8.62 15.48 28.00
CA ILE A 17 9.89 14.88 28.48
C ILE A 17 11.04 15.09 27.49
N ARG A 18 10.81 14.86 26.19
CA ARG A 18 11.83 15.05 25.14
C ARG A 18 12.42 16.46 25.11
N ILE A 19 11.60 17.49 25.34
CA ILE A 19 12.04 18.90 25.35
C ILE A 19 12.88 19.19 26.59
N VAL A 20 12.48 18.67 27.75
CA VAL A 20 13.23 18.82 29.00
C VAL A 20 14.59 18.13 28.88
N THR A 21 14.63 16.91 28.35
CA THR A 21 15.89 16.18 28.09
C THR A 21 16.79 16.94 27.11
N LEU A 22 16.20 17.54 26.07
CA LEU A 22 16.92 18.36 25.10
C LEU A 22 17.57 19.58 25.77
N TYR A 23 16.82 20.30 26.60
CA TYR A 23 17.35 21.45 27.34
C TYR A 23 18.50 21.07 28.28
N CYS A 24 18.42 19.90 28.91
CA CYS A 24 19.52 19.38 29.72
C CYS A 24 20.76 19.07 28.85
N SER A 25 20.57 18.37 27.72
CA SER A 25 21.67 18.01 26.82
C SER A 25 22.33 19.20 26.12
N GLU A 26 21.56 20.26 25.86
CA GLU A 26 22.04 21.52 25.27
C GLU A 26 22.67 22.46 26.32
N GLY A 27 22.73 22.06 27.60
CA GLY A 27 23.29 22.88 28.67
C GLY A 27 22.47 24.15 28.97
N ARG A 28 21.17 24.15 28.68
CA ARG A 28 20.29 25.32 28.81
C ARG A 28 19.64 25.46 30.17
N ILE A 29 19.80 24.46 31.02
CA ILE A 29 19.35 24.45 32.42
C ILE A 29 20.61 24.51 33.27
N GLU A 30 20.86 25.68 33.84
CA GLU A 30 22.01 25.90 34.70
C GLU A 30 21.93 24.99 35.94
N GLY A 31 23.05 24.35 36.29
CA GLY A 31 23.12 23.41 37.41
C GLY A 31 22.50 22.02 37.15
N ALA A 32 22.02 21.73 35.92
CA ALA A 32 21.58 20.38 35.56
C ALA A 32 22.78 19.42 35.47
N ILE A 33 22.72 18.30 36.18
CA ILE A 33 23.80 17.30 36.23
C ILE A 33 23.27 15.96 35.75
N LYS A 34 24.05 15.28 34.91
CA LYS A 34 23.76 13.90 34.50
C LYS A 34 24.48 12.92 35.43
N LYS A 35 23.72 12.11 36.18
CA LYS A 35 24.24 10.97 36.97
C LYS A 35 23.75 9.67 36.36
N GLY A 36 24.63 9.00 35.62
CA GLY A 36 24.27 7.81 34.83
C GLY A 36 23.23 8.15 33.75
N ASN A 37 22.07 7.49 33.81
CA ASN A 37 20.96 7.73 32.88
C ASN A 37 19.93 8.76 33.37
N LEU A 38 20.14 9.35 34.55
CA LEU A 38 19.21 10.30 35.15
C LEU A 38 19.75 11.73 35.03
N TRP A 39 18.87 12.65 34.63
CA TRP A 39 19.11 14.08 34.75
C TRP A 39 18.57 14.58 36.08
N LEU A 40 19.43 15.25 36.84
CA LEU A 40 19.11 15.97 38.06
C LEU A 40 19.04 17.45 37.72
N ILE A 41 17.84 18.02 37.78
CA ILE A 41 17.56 19.43 37.46
C ILE A 41 17.37 20.17 38.79
N PRO A 42 18.05 21.30 39.06
CA PRO A 42 17.81 22.05 40.29
C PRO A 42 16.32 22.41 40.46
N GLU A 43 15.79 22.26 41.66
CA GLU A 43 14.37 22.51 41.94
C GLU A 43 13.97 23.97 41.64
N ASP A 44 14.89 24.91 41.79
CA ASP A 44 14.76 26.33 41.51
C ASP A 44 14.98 26.69 40.02
N ALA A 45 15.32 25.73 39.17
CA ALA A 45 15.57 25.97 37.75
C ALA A 45 14.35 26.61 37.05
N ILE A 46 14.64 27.65 36.28
CA ILE A 46 13.68 28.38 35.44
C ILE A 46 13.60 27.69 34.09
N LYS A 47 12.38 27.58 33.54
CA LYS A 47 12.14 27.03 32.20
C LYS A 47 12.92 27.83 31.16
N PRO A 48 13.82 27.21 30.37
CA PRO A 48 14.51 27.90 29.29
C PRO A 48 13.54 28.40 28.22
N GLU A 49 13.81 29.58 27.66
CA GLU A 49 13.00 30.13 26.57
C GLU A 49 13.05 29.22 25.35
N ASP A 50 11.89 28.82 24.81
CA ASP A 50 11.84 28.02 23.58
C ASP A 50 12.25 28.88 22.38
N ARG A 51 13.52 28.72 21.94
CA ARG A 51 14.11 29.44 20.80
C ARG A 51 13.38 29.21 19.47
N ARG A 52 12.42 28.29 19.39
CA ARG A 52 11.53 28.11 18.22
C ARG A 52 10.40 29.14 18.16
N ARG A 53 10.11 29.86 19.26
CA ARG A 53 9.14 30.97 19.28
C ARG A 53 9.90 32.30 19.39
N LYS A 54 9.87 33.11 18.33
CA LYS A 54 10.21 34.54 18.42
C LYS A 54 9.32 35.20 19.46
N LYS A 55 9.91 35.88 20.46
CA LYS A 55 9.19 36.75 21.40
C LYS A 55 8.72 38.00 20.67
N THR A 56 7.42 38.11 20.42
CA THR A 56 6.79 39.40 20.13
C THR A 56 6.51 40.07 21.48
N SER A 57 7.23 41.13 21.79
CA SER A 57 6.98 42.00 22.95
C SER A 57 5.67 42.76 22.76
N ILE A 58 4.75 42.61 23.71
CA ILE A 58 3.54 43.44 23.79
C ILE A 58 3.96 44.80 24.36
N GLN A 59 3.99 45.83 23.51
CA GLN A 59 3.73 47.20 23.92
C GLN A 59 2.51 47.72 23.15
N LYS A 60 1.74 48.54 23.87
CA LYS A 60 0.36 48.97 23.63
C LYS A 60 0.07 49.52 22.21
N GLU A 61 -1.11 49.15 21.73
CA GLU A 61 -2.02 49.85 20.82
C GLU A 61 -1.38 50.65 19.66
N LYS A 62 -1.44 50.05 18.46
CA LYS A 62 -2.14 50.61 17.29
C LYS A 62 -2.52 49.46 16.34
N GLU A 63 -3.76 49.49 15.89
CA GLU A 63 -4.46 48.43 15.16
C GLU A 63 -3.90 48.14 13.74
N HIS A 64 -4.34 46.99 13.21
CA HIS A 64 -4.24 46.47 11.82
C HIS A 64 -2.92 45.77 11.42
N VAL A 65 -2.86 44.52 10.91
CA VAL A 65 -3.86 43.56 10.37
C VAL A 65 -3.36 42.14 10.69
N ILE A 66 -4.20 41.27 11.27
CA ILE A 66 -4.01 39.82 11.27
C ILE A 66 -5.06 39.22 10.33
N CYS A 67 -4.60 38.58 9.26
CA CYS A 67 -5.38 37.55 8.56
C CYS A 67 -5.65 36.42 9.57
N LYS A 68 -6.85 36.46 10.16
CA LYS A 68 -7.48 35.30 10.78
C LYS A 68 -8.18 34.54 9.65
N ASP A 69 -7.74 33.33 9.36
CA ASP A 69 -8.67 32.29 8.88
C ASP A 69 -8.81 31.24 9.99
N LYS A 70 -9.39 31.71 11.11
CA LYS A 70 -10.29 30.86 11.88
C LYS A 70 -11.67 31.10 11.26
N CYS A 71 -12.32 30.00 10.92
CA CYS A 71 -13.71 29.93 10.53
C CYS A 71 -14.56 30.58 11.63
N ASP A 72 -14.93 31.85 11.44
CA ASP A 72 -15.91 32.56 12.25
C ASP A 72 -17.31 32.18 11.73
N LEU A 73 -17.86 31.10 12.28
CA LEU A 73 -19.30 30.98 12.47
C LEU A 73 -19.68 32.10 13.45
N GLN A 74 -20.45 33.09 12.97
CA GLN A 74 -20.90 34.31 13.68
C GLN A 74 -20.04 35.57 13.48
N SER A 75 -19.93 36.06 12.25
CA SER A 75 -19.90 37.51 12.02
C SER A 75 -20.54 37.86 10.66
N GLN A 76 -21.78 38.31 10.70
CA GLN A 76 -22.46 38.95 9.57
C GLN A 76 -21.85 40.34 9.33
N LYS A 77 -20.94 40.47 8.36
CA LYS A 77 -20.77 41.68 7.51
C LYS A 77 -20.32 41.26 6.10
N PRO A 78 -20.77 41.95 5.05
CA PRO A 78 -20.89 41.37 3.72
C PRO A 78 -19.58 41.48 2.95
N TYR A 79 -18.92 40.35 2.73
CA TYR A 79 -18.05 40.19 1.56
C TYR A 79 -18.94 40.01 0.33
N GLU A 80 -19.59 41.10 -0.09
CA GLU A 80 -20.20 41.18 -1.41
C GLU A 80 -19.08 41.22 -2.44
N ASN A 81 -18.91 40.10 -3.16
CA ASN A 81 -18.02 39.90 -4.31
C ASN A 81 -16.52 39.75 -4.01
N LEU A 82 -16.12 38.60 -3.47
CA LEU A 82 -15.05 37.73 -4.01
C LEU A 82 -14.72 36.64 -2.97
N TRP A 83 -15.58 35.62 -2.89
CA TRP A 83 -15.15 34.33 -2.37
C TRP A 83 -14.57 33.58 -3.58
N PRO A 84 -13.25 33.40 -3.73
CA PRO A 84 -12.66 32.80 -4.94
C PRO A 84 -13.09 31.34 -5.17
N PHE A 85 -13.72 30.69 -4.19
CA PHE A 85 -14.38 29.38 -4.41
C PHE A 85 -15.78 29.47 -5.03
N LYS A 86 -16.41 30.65 -5.13
CA LYS A 86 -17.73 30.78 -5.76
C LYS A 86 -17.65 30.35 -7.24
N SER A 87 -16.57 30.74 -7.93
CA SER A 87 -16.28 30.27 -9.29
C SER A 87 -15.98 28.78 -9.36
N LEU A 88 -15.42 28.15 -8.31
CA LEU A 88 -15.21 26.70 -8.26
C LEU A 88 -16.51 25.89 -8.21
N TYR A 89 -17.56 26.44 -7.59
CA TYR A 89 -18.89 25.82 -7.57
C TYR A 89 -19.66 26.05 -8.87
N GLU A 90 -19.35 27.14 -9.58
CA GLU A 90 -20.00 27.53 -10.84
C GLU A 90 -19.28 26.94 -12.07
N ASP A 91 -17.98 26.65 -11.97
CA ASP A 91 -17.13 26.09 -13.02
C ASP A 91 -16.91 24.59 -12.85
N LYS A 92 -17.74 23.82 -13.55
CA LYS A 92 -17.68 22.35 -13.56
C LYS A 92 -16.35 21.83 -14.13
N ASP A 93 -15.77 22.52 -15.10
CA ASP A 93 -14.52 22.08 -15.74
C ASP A 93 -13.34 22.22 -14.78
N LEU A 94 -13.32 23.29 -13.98
CA LEU A 94 -12.31 23.50 -12.94
C LEU A 94 -12.41 22.44 -11.83
N PHE A 95 -13.62 22.08 -11.41
CA PHE A 95 -13.81 20.98 -10.45
C PHE A 95 -13.28 19.65 -11.00
N VAL A 96 -13.61 19.32 -12.25
CA VAL A 96 -13.13 18.10 -12.91
C VAL A 96 -11.60 18.10 -13.03
N GLN A 97 -10.99 19.25 -13.36
CA GLN A 97 -9.54 19.43 -13.41
C GLN A 97 -8.86 19.13 -12.06
N ILE A 98 -9.42 19.64 -10.96
CA ILE A 98 -8.90 19.37 -9.61
C ILE A 98 -8.96 17.89 -9.29
N VAL A 99 -10.11 17.25 -9.53
CA VAL A 99 -10.29 15.83 -9.24
C VAL A 99 -9.31 14.99 -10.08
N LYS A 100 -9.17 15.29 -11.38
CA LYS A 100 -8.25 14.58 -12.29
C LYS A 100 -6.80 14.59 -11.79
N HIS A 101 -6.31 15.75 -11.33
CA HIS A 101 -4.92 15.93 -10.89
C HIS A 101 -4.70 15.67 -9.39
N PHE A 102 -5.74 15.28 -8.66
CA PHE A 102 -5.61 14.97 -7.24
C PHE A 102 -4.57 13.85 -7.04
N PRO A 103 -3.57 14.00 -6.15
CA PRO A 103 -2.37 13.15 -6.15
C PRO A 103 -2.61 11.75 -5.58
N TYR A 104 -3.72 11.53 -4.88
CA TYR A 104 -4.08 10.22 -4.33
C TYR A 104 -5.09 9.54 -5.24
N PRO A 105 -5.01 8.21 -5.42
CA PRO A 105 -6.05 7.48 -6.13
C PRO A 105 -7.42 7.80 -5.54
N MET A 106 -8.36 8.14 -6.41
CA MET A 106 -9.71 8.55 -6.05
C MET A 106 -10.69 8.12 -7.13
N HIS A 107 -11.88 7.70 -6.70
CA HIS A 107 -13.02 7.56 -7.61
C HIS A 107 -14.32 8.07 -6.97
N ILE A 108 -15.28 8.41 -7.84
CA ILE A 108 -16.59 8.94 -7.49
C ILE A 108 -17.66 7.99 -8.04
N CYS A 109 -18.61 7.62 -7.19
CA CYS A 109 -19.75 6.80 -7.54
C CYS A 109 -21.06 7.59 -7.44
N ALA A 110 -22.01 7.25 -8.33
CA ALA A 110 -23.41 7.62 -8.20
C ALA A 110 -24.07 6.85 -7.03
N PRO A 111 -25.26 7.27 -6.54
CA PRO A 111 -25.92 6.65 -5.38
C PRO A 111 -26.29 5.17 -5.59
N ASP A 112 -26.45 4.75 -6.83
CA ASP A 112 -26.70 3.35 -7.22
C ASP A 112 -25.44 2.48 -7.22
N GLY A 113 -24.27 3.05 -6.93
CA GLY A 113 -22.97 2.37 -6.94
C GLY A 113 -22.21 2.46 -8.26
N THR A 114 -22.78 3.05 -9.31
CA THR A 114 -22.14 3.16 -10.62
C THR A 114 -20.94 4.12 -10.54
N MET A 115 -19.76 3.66 -10.97
CA MET A 115 -18.56 4.50 -11.01
C MET A 115 -18.67 5.55 -12.12
N LEU A 116 -18.60 6.82 -11.74
CA LEU A 116 -18.74 7.97 -12.63
C LEU A 116 -17.40 8.56 -13.08
N LEU A 117 -16.41 8.57 -12.17
CA LEU A 117 -15.12 9.20 -12.42
C LEU A 117 -14.03 8.48 -11.62
N ALA A 118 -12.86 8.30 -12.24
CA ALA A 118 -11.63 7.94 -11.58
C ALA A 118 -10.52 8.92 -12.01
N ASN A 119 -9.69 9.36 -11.07
CA ASN A 119 -8.62 10.30 -11.37
C ASN A 119 -7.37 9.62 -11.94
N GLU A 120 -6.40 10.42 -12.39
CA GLU A 120 -5.18 9.90 -13.02
C GLU A 120 -4.39 8.98 -12.10
N ALA A 121 -4.32 9.31 -10.80
CA ALA A 121 -3.67 8.48 -9.81
C ALA A 121 -4.32 7.09 -9.70
N TYR A 122 -5.66 7.01 -9.74
CA TYR A 122 -6.39 5.75 -9.74
C TYR A 122 -6.19 4.96 -11.03
N LEU A 123 -6.27 5.62 -12.19
CA LEU A 123 -6.07 4.98 -13.49
C LEU A 123 -4.68 4.36 -13.62
N LYS A 124 -3.65 5.10 -13.18
CA LYS A 124 -2.26 4.62 -13.15
C LYS A 124 -2.10 3.42 -12.21
N PHE A 125 -2.68 3.50 -11.01
CA PHE A 125 -2.66 2.42 -10.03
C PHE A 125 -3.32 1.14 -10.56
N ALA A 126 -4.46 1.28 -11.26
CA ALA A 126 -5.22 0.15 -11.81
C ALA A 126 -4.72 -0.30 -13.20
N LYS A 127 -3.64 0.29 -13.74
CA LYS A 127 -3.11 0.05 -15.10
C LYS A 127 -4.19 0.16 -16.21
N ILE A 128 -5.04 1.19 -16.11
CA ILE A 128 -6.11 1.45 -17.08
C ILE A 128 -5.61 2.49 -18.08
N SER A 129 -5.52 2.13 -19.36
CA SER A 129 -5.10 3.05 -20.44
C SER A 129 -6.30 3.76 -21.07
N ASN A 130 -7.48 3.12 -21.10
CA ASN A 130 -8.72 3.73 -21.58
C ASN A 130 -9.77 3.88 -20.46
N PRO A 131 -9.95 5.09 -19.90
CA PRO A 131 -10.93 5.35 -18.83
C PRO A 131 -12.39 5.13 -19.22
N GLU A 132 -12.74 5.26 -20.51
CA GLU A 132 -14.13 5.09 -20.97
C GLU A 132 -14.65 3.67 -20.75
N LYS A 133 -13.76 2.68 -20.65
CA LYS A 133 -14.13 1.30 -20.32
C LYS A 133 -14.64 1.14 -18.88
N LEU A 134 -14.22 2.04 -17.98
CA LEU A 134 -14.54 2.01 -16.56
C LEU A 134 -15.94 2.57 -16.30
N TYR A 135 -16.28 3.66 -16.99
CA TYR A 135 -17.51 4.42 -16.77
C TYR A 135 -18.73 3.63 -17.24
N LYS A 136 -19.78 3.57 -16.40
CA LYS A 136 -21.07 2.87 -16.62
C LYS A 136 -21.05 1.33 -16.65
N LYS A 137 -19.88 0.68 -16.70
CA LYS A 137 -19.78 -0.80 -16.63
C LYS A 137 -19.44 -1.32 -15.24
N HIS A 138 -18.81 -0.49 -14.41
CA HIS A 138 -18.42 -0.89 -13.06
C HIS A 138 -19.39 -0.32 -12.02
N ASN A 139 -20.04 -1.22 -11.28
CA ASN A 139 -20.84 -0.87 -10.12
C ASN A 139 -20.21 -1.51 -8.87
N ILE A 140 -19.88 -0.67 -7.88
CA ILE A 140 -19.20 -1.12 -6.66
C ILE A 140 -20.11 -1.99 -5.79
N LEU A 141 -21.40 -1.67 -5.69
CA LEU A 141 -22.36 -2.40 -4.86
C LEU A 141 -22.64 -3.80 -5.41
N HIS A 142 -22.50 -3.99 -6.72
CA HIS A 142 -22.64 -5.29 -7.37
C HIS A 142 -21.33 -6.08 -7.46
N ASN A 143 -20.24 -5.60 -6.86
CA ASN A 143 -18.97 -6.31 -6.88
C ASN A 143 -19.02 -7.54 -5.94
N PRO A 144 -18.98 -8.78 -6.46
CA PRO A 144 -19.08 -9.98 -5.62
C PRO A 144 -17.89 -10.16 -4.68
N SER A 145 -16.78 -9.46 -4.94
CA SER A 145 -15.54 -9.61 -4.18
C SER A 145 -15.48 -8.76 -2.91
N LEU A 146 -16.43 -7.84 -2.68
CA LEU A 146 -16.41 -6.95 -1.50
C LEU A 146 -16.35 -7.72 -0.16
N GLU A 147 -17.08 -8.83 -0.07
CA GLU A 147 -17.12 -9.69 1.12
C GLU A 147 -15.77 -10.35 1.36
N ARG A 148 -15.20 -10.95 0.30
CA ARG A 148 -13.88 -11.59 0.32
C ARG A 148 -12.76 -10.61 0.65
N TRP A 149 -12.89 -9.36 0.18
CA TRP A 149 -11.94 -8.28 0.48
C TRP A 149 -12.13 -7.68 1.88
N GLY A 150 -13.19 -8.05 2.60
CA GLY A 150 -13.47 -7.55 3.95
C GLY A 150 -13.91 -6.07 3.99
N VAL A 151 -14.41 -5.52 2.87
CA VAL A 151 -14.78 -4.10 2.75
C VAL A 151 -16.27 -3.87 2.54
N LYS A 152 -17.10 -4.94 2.51
CA LYS A 152 -18.54 -4.83 2.21
C LYS A 152 -19.28 -3.90 3.16
N ASP A 153 -19.13 -4.08 4.47
CA ASP A 153 -19.77 -3.23 5.49
C ASP A 153 -19.34 -1.76 5.35
N PHE A 154 -18.03 -1.53 5.18
CA PHE A 154 -17.46 -0.22 4.93
C PHE A 154 -18.11 0.47 3.72
N VAL A 155 -18.25 -0.23 2.59
CA VAL A 155 -18.89 0.32 1.39
C VAL A 155 -20.35 0.63 1.67
N LEU A 156 -21.13 -0.31 2.22
CA LEU A 156 -22.56 -0.11 2.45
C LEU A 156 -22.87 1.09 3.35
N ARG A 157 -22.09 1.28 4.42
CA ARG A 157 -22.25 2.42 5.33
C ARG A 157 -21.97 3.76 4.66
N ALA A 158 -20.97 3.82 3.77
CA ALA A 158 -20.72 5.03 2.98
C ALA A 158 -21.93 5.44 2.13
N PHE A 159 -22.58 4.45 1.50
CA PHE A 159 -23.80 4.64 0.70
C PHE A 159 -25.06 4.89 1.54
N GLN A 160 -25.02 4.60 2.85
CA GLN A 160 -26.06 4.99 3.80
C GLN A 160 -25.89 6.42 4.32
N GLY A 161 -24.86 7.14 3.88
CA GLY A 161 -24.61 8.52 4.27
C GLY A 161 -23.62 8.70 5.42
N GLU A 162 -22.85 7.66 5.78
CA GLU A 162 -21.80 7.78 6.79
C GLU A 162 -20.44 8.14 6.17
N VAL A 163 -19.70 9.03 6.84
CA VAL A 163 -18.26 9.17 6.59
C VAL A 163 -17.56 8.02 7.28
N VAL A 164 -16.90 7.17 6.50
CA VAL A 164 -16.27 5.94 6.98
C VAL A 164 -14.80 5.88 6.61
N HIS A 165 -14.04 5.21 7.49
CA HIS A 165 -12.62 4.97 7.30
C HIS A 165 -12.33 3.50 7.55
N ILE A 166 -11.50 2.90 6.70
CA ILE A 166 -10.92 1.60 6.93
C ILE A 166 -9.41 1.70 6.71
N TYR A 167 -8.65 1.08 7.60
CA TYR A 167 -7.21 1.16 7.58
C TYR A 167 -6.62 -0.17 7.17
N ASP A 168 -5.46 -0.09 6.53
CA ASP A 168 -4.63 -1.24 6.29
C ASP A 168 -5.28 -2.37 5.47
N VAL A 169 -6.12 -1.98 4.51
CA VAL A 169 -6.79 -2.92 3.61
C VAL A 169 -5.79 -3.46 2.61
N LYS A 170 -5.61 -4.78 2.59
CA LYS A 170 -4.80 -5.44 1.55
C LYS A 170 -5.50 -5.28 0.20
N VAL A 171 -4.80 -4.64 -0.73
CA VAL A 171 -5.31 -4.41 -2.08
C VAL A 171 -5.21 -5.71 -2.89
N PRO A 172 -6.31 -6.20 -3.47
CA PRO A 172 -6.33 -7.32 -4.39
C PRO A 172 -5.87 -6.85 -5.79
N HIS A 173 -4.63 -6.37 -5.89
CA HIS A 173 -4.14 -5.59 -7.04
C HIS A 173 -4.20 -6.37 -8.35
N GLN A 174 -3.83 -7.66 -8.32
CA GLN A 174 -3.95 -8.56 -9.47
C GLN A 174 -5.41 -8.67 -9.96
N GLU A 175 -6.37 -8.85 -9.05
CA GLU A 175 -7.79 -8.98 -9.41
C GLU A 175 -8.36 -7.67 -9.99
N ILE A 176 -7.89 -6.52 -9.48
CA ILE A 176 -8.25 -5.21 -10.00
C ILE A 176 -7.76 -5.06 -11.45
N ILE A 177 -6.50 -5.43 -11.72
CA ILE A 177 -5.92 -5.36 -13.06
C ILE A 177 -6.60 -6.35 -14.01
N GLU A 178 -6.85 -7.59 -13.59
CA GLU A 178 -7.56 -8.58 -14.41
C GLU A 178 -8.97 -8.13 -14.78
N ARG A 179 -9.65 -7.39 -13.90
CA ARG A 179 -11.01 -6.90 -14.12
C ARG A 179 -11.06 -5.58 -14.89
N LEU A 180 -10.10 -4.69 -14.68
CA LEU A 180 -10.17 -3.29 -15.14
C LEU A 180 -9.02 -2.88 -16.07
N GLY A 181 -7.83 -3.45 -15.89
CA GLY A 181 -6.63 -3.09 -16.62
C GLY A 181 -6.62 -3.59 -18.06
N ASP A 182 -5.80 -2.93 -18.89
CA ASP A 182 -5.59 -3.35 -20.29
C ASP A 182 -4.48 -4.41 -20.43
N ASP A 183 -3.65 -4.56 -19.40
CA ASP A 183 -2.48 -5.42 -19.38
C ASP A 183 -2.69 -6.62 -18.42
N LYS A 184 -2.22 -7.81 -18.82
CA LYS A 184 -2.35 -9.06 -18.05
C LYS A 184 -1.05 -9.44 -17.34
N GLU A 185 -0.12 -8.50 -17.19
CA GLU A 185 1.07 -8.70 -16.37
C GLU A 185 0.71 -9.15 -14.96
N VAL A 186 1.38 -10.20 -14.49
CA VAL A 186 1.27 -10.67 -13.11
C VAL A 186 1.95 -9.64 -12.21
N VAL A 187 1.17 -9.03 -11.31
CA VAL A 187 1.71 -8.10 -10.32
C VAL A 187 2.06 -8.85 -9.05
N SER A 188 3.32 -8.66 -8.64
CA SER A 188 3.90 -9.32 -7.46
C SER A 188 3.95 -8.39 -6.24
N GLU A 189 3.30 -7.23 -6.32
CA GLU A 189 3.30 -6.20 -5.28
C GLU A 189 2.17 -6.44 -4.26
N SER A 190 2.48 -6.34 -2.97
CA SER A 190 1.49 -6.32 -1.90
C SER A 190 1.28 -4.90 -1.40
N ILE A 191 0.21 -4.28 -1.89
CA ILE A 191 -0.18 -2.91 -1.56
C ILE A 191 -1.22 -2.95 -0.44
N TYR A 192 -1.10 -2.04 0.52
CA TYR A 192 -2.09 -1.80 1.57
C TYR A 192 -2.55 -0.35 1.50
N HIS A 193 -3.86 -0.13 1.63
CA HIS A 193 -4.47 1.18 1.60
C HIS A 193 -5.21 1.50 2.89
N ASN A 194 -5.09 2.73 3.34
CA ASN A 194 -6.13 3.35 4.15
C ASN A 194 -7.14 3.98 3.18
N ILE A 195 -8.41 3.63 3.34
CA ILE A 195 -9.50 4.06 2.47
C ILE A 195 -10.44 4.91 3.29
N THR A 196 -10.74 6.10 2.77
CA THR A 196 -11.79 6.96 3.29
C THR A 196 -12.89 7.03 2.25
N ALA A 197 -14.13 6.78 2.67
CA ALA A 197 -15.30 7.00 1.84
C ALA A 197 -16.22 8.01 2.53
N PHE A 198 -16.71 8.97 1.76
CA PHE A 198 -17.62 9.99 2.28
C PHE A 198 -18.72 10.32 1.26
N PRO A 199 -19.96 10.48 1.74
CA PRO A 199 -21.07 10.94 0.91
C PRO A 199 -20.96 12.44 0.64
N ILE A 200 -21.42 12.84 -0.54
CA ILE A 200 -21.71 14.23 -0.90
C ILE A 200 -23.22 14.32 -1.06
N ASN A 201 -23.84 15.16 -0.24
CA ASN A 201 -25.28 15.37 -0.26
C ASN A 201 -25.61 16.71 -0.92
N ASP A 202 -26.82 16.83 -1.46
CA ASP A 202 -27.37 18.11 -1.87
C ASP A 202 -27.89 18.93 -0.68
N SER A 203 -28.47 20.10 -0.97
CA SER A 203 -29.08 21.00 0.02
C SER A 203 -30.21 20.36 0.83
N ASN A 204 -30.84 19.31 0.30
CA ASN A 204 -31.94 18.57 0.94
C ASN A 204 -31.44 17.33 1.69
N ASN A 205 -30.11 17.22 1.88
CA ASN A 205 -29.44 16.09 2.50
C ASN A 205 -29.68 14.75 1.78
N GLN A 206 -29.96 14.79 0.47
CA GLN A 206 -30.06 13.60 -0.36
C GLN A 206 -28.68 13.25 -0.92
N LEU A 207 -28.33 11.97 -0.89
CA LEU A 207 -27.05 11.48 -1.39
C LEU A 207 -26.95 11.71 -2.91
N GLN A 208 -25.97 12.51 -3.33
CA GLN A 208 -25.67 12.74 -4.74
C GLN A 208 -24.49 11.90 -5.22
N PHE A 209 -23.44 11.79 -4.41
CA PHE A 209 -22.25 11.02 -4.75
C PHE A 209 -21.62 10.36 -3.54
N VAL A 210 -20.86 9.29 -3.75
CA VAL A 210 -19.93 8.77 -2.75
C VAL A 210 -18.51 8.87 -3.33
N VAL A 211 -17.62 9.51 -2.58
CA VAL A 211 -16.21 9.70 -2.96
C VAL A 211 -15.35 8.74 -2.16
N PHE A 212 -14.51 7.98 -2.86
CA PHE A 212 -13.51 7.10 -2.27
C PHE A 212 -12.12 7.66 -2.51
N ILE A 213 -11.34 7.80 -1.44
CA ILE A 213 -9.92 8.20 -1.49
C ILE A 213 -9.08 7.07 -0.91
N PHE A 214 -8.04 6.68 -1.66
CA PHE A 214 -7.12 5.64 -1.26
C PHE A 214 -5.76 6.26 -0.97
N SER A 215 -5.22 5.98 0.21
CA SER A 215 -3.87 6.39 0.58
C SER A 215 -3.04 5.15 0.87
N THR A 216 -1.92 4.99 0.16
CA THR A 216 -1.01 3.87 0.36
C THR A 216 -0.40 3.96 1.76
N SER A 217 -0.78 3.02 2.64
CA SER A 217 -0.27 2.95 4.00
C SER A 217 1.01 2.13 4.06
N ARG A 218 1.05 1.01 3.31
CA ARG A 218 2.23 0.16 3.17
C ARG A 218 2.32 -0.34 1.75
N TYR A 219 3.51 -0.24 1.18
CA TYR A 219 3.81 -0.75 -0.13
C TYR A 219 4.93 -1.77 0.03
N TYR A 220 4.58 -3.05 -0.05
CA TYR A 220 5.56 -4.11 -0.14
C TYR A 220 5.69 -4.45 -1.61
N GLN A 221 6.66 -3.83 -2.27
CA GLN A 221 7.16 -4.40 -3.51
C GLN A 221 7.65 -5.81 -3.17
N ASP A 222 7.32 -6.80 -3.99
CA ASP A 222 8.01 -8.09 -3.84
C ASP A 222 9.50 -7.76 -3.81
N ARG A 223 10.16 -8.16 -2.72
CA ARG A 223 11.54 -7.78 -2.45
C ARG A 223 12.32 -8.02 -3.74
N LEU A 224 13.06 -7.02 -4.21
CA LEU A 224 13.77 -7.08 -5.49
C LEU A 224 14.59 -8.38 -5.61
N GLU A 225 15.09 -8.87 -4.48
CA GLU A 225 15.80 -10.14 -4.33
C GLU A 225 14.94 -11.38 -4.66
N ILE A 226 13.66 -11.37 -4.31
CA ILE A 226 12.70 -12.41 -4.66
C ILE A 226 12.36 -12.35 -6.15
N ALA A 227 12.08 -11.17 -6.68
CA ALA A 227 11.81 -10.97 -8.11
C ALA A 227 13.00 -11.41 -8.97
N LYS A 228 14.20 -10.90 -8.66
CA LYS A 228 15.46 -11.29 -9.34
C LYS A 228 15.74 -12.78 -9.26
N GLY A 229 15.46 -13.42 -8.12
CA GLY A 229 15.70 -14.84 -8.01
C GLY A 229 14.65 -15.70 -8.70
N LYS A 230 13.37 -15.28 -8.76
CA LYS A 230 12.37 -15.92 -9.62
C LYS A 230 12.80 -15.81 -11.09
N GLU A 231 13.12 -14.60 -11.55
CA GLU A 231 13.60 -14.34 -12.90
C GLU A 231 14.82 -15.20 -13.26
N TYR A 232 15.80 -15.28 -12.36
CA TYR A 232 16.95 -16.16 -12.56
C TYR A 232 16.53 -17.63 -12.69
N ILE A 233 15.67 -18.13 -11.80
CA ILE A 233 15.20 -19.52 -11.88
C ILE A 233 14.41 -19.75 -13.17
N ASP A 234 13.57 -18.80 -13.58
CA ASP A 234 12.74 -18.88 -14.78
C ASP A 234 13.59 -18.88 -16.06
N ASN A 235 14.72 -18.17 -16.08
CA ASN A 235 15.64 -18.13 -17.23
C ASN A 235 16.62 -19.32 -17.26
N HIS A 236 16.99 -19.85 -16.09
CA HIS A 236 17.98 -20.92 -15.95
C HIS A 236 17.36 -22.28 -15.57
N TRP A 237 16.04 -22.44 -15.72
CA TRP A 237 15.33 -23.63 -15.26
C TRP A 237 15.84 -24.93 -15.88
N LYS A 238 16.42 -24.92 -17.08
CA LYS A 238 16.98 -26.13 -17.72
C LYS A 238 18.25 -26.61 -17.04
N GLU A 239 19.03 -25.71 -16.45
CA GLU A 239 20.30 -25.99 -15.80
C GLU A 239 20.11 -26.73 -14.47
N ARG A 240 21.21 -27.27 -13.92
CA ARG A 240 21.18 -27.85 -12.57
C ARG A 240 21.01 -26.73 -11.55
N PHE A 241 20.00 -26.86 -10.68
CA PHE A 241 19.76 -25.90 -9.61
C PHE A 241 21.00 -25.70 -8.73
N ASP A 242 21.40 -24.44 -8.58
CA ASP A 242 22.54 -23.99 -7.79
C ASP A 242 22.11 -22.82 -6.91
N ILE A 243 21.97 -23.10 -5.62
CA ILE A 243 21.57 -22.11 -4.63
C ILE A 243 22.66 -21.07 -4.38
N ASP A 244 23.93 -21.43 -4.56
CA ASP A 244 25.05 -20.54 -4.26
C ASP A 244 25.20 -19.49 -5.37
N LYS A 245 24.92 -19.86 -6.63
CA LYS A 245 24.73 -18.91 -7.73
C LYS A 245 23.53 -17.98 -7.50
N LEU A 246 22.38 -18.55 -7.15
CA LEU A 246 21.15 -17.78 -6.92
C LEU A 246 21.34 -16.70 -5.84
N VAL A 247 21.99 -17.05 -4.72
CA VAL A 247 22.18 -16.12 -3.60
C VAL A 247 23.27 -15.09 -3.88
N SER A 248 24.20 -15.39 -4.79
CA SER A 248 25.22 -14.44 -5.27
C SER A 248 24.61 -13.28 -6.07
N ILE A 249 23.58 -13.59 -6.88
CA ILE A 249 22.84 -12.63 -7.72
C ILE A 249 21.98 -11.68 -6.88
N VAL A 250 21.40 -12.22 -5.80
CA VAL A 250 20.52 -11.45 -4.92
C VAL A 250 21.27 -10.79 -3.75
N HIS A 251 22.59 -11.00 -3.65
CA HIS A 251 23.47 -10.47 -2.61
C HIS A 251 23.00 -10.76 -1.17
N MET A 252 22.55 -12.01 -0.93
CA MET A 252 22.07 -12.45 0.38
C MET A 252 22.79 -13.71 0.86
N SER A 253 22.74 -13.97 2.17
CA SER A 253 23.13 -15.28 2.69
C SER A 253 22.09 -16.34 2.31
N LYS A 254 22.56 -17.57 2.07
CA LYS A 254 21.74 -18.72 1.68
C LYS A 254 20.56 -18.98 2.61
N TYR A 255 20.81 -19.04 3.91
CA TYR A 255 19.78 -19.30 4.92
C TYR A 255 18.73 -18.18 4.97
N HIS A 256 19.18 -16.93 4.89
CA HIS A 256 18.27 -15.79 4.89
C HIS A 256 17.40 -15.78 3.63
N TYR A 257 18.01 -15.99 2.47
CA TYR A 257 17.31 -16.01 1.19
C TYR A 257 16.26 -17.12 1.12
N ILE A 258 16.60 -18.35 1.51
CA ILE A 258 15.64 -19.47 1.48
C ILE A 258 14.44 -19.18 2.39
N ARG A 259 14.68 -18.65 3.60
CA ARG A 259 13.61 -18.31 4.54
C ARG A 259 12.72 -17.21 3.97
N LEU A 260 13.34 -16.17 3.44
CA LEU A 260 12.65 -15.03 2.85
C LEU A 260 11.84 -15.44 1.63
N PHE A 261 12.43 -16.19 0.70
CA PHE A 261 11.75 -16.69 -0.50
C PHE A 261 10.56 -17.57 -0.13
N LYS A 262 10.68 -18.43 0.88
CA LYS A 262 9.55 -19.23 1.38
C LYS A 262 8.45 -18.38 2.02
N GLN A 263 8.82 -17.35 2.77
CA GLN A 263 7.86 -16.43 3.37
C GLN A 263 7.06 -15.66 2.31
N HIS A 264 7.69 -15.27 1.19
CA HIS A 264 7.06 -14.52 0.12
C HIS A 264 6.30 -15.39 -0.89
N THR A 265 6.82 -16.58 -1.23
CA THR A 265 6.26 -17.43 -2.31
C THR A 265 5.49 -18.65 -1.79
N GLY A 266 5.53 -18.91 -0.48
CA GLY A 266 4.97 -20.13 0.13
C GLY A 266 5.85 -21.38 -0.03
N MET A 267 6.91 -21.33 -0.84
CA MET A 267 7.77 -22.48 -1.13
C MET A 267 9.25 -22.12 -1.15
N THR A 268 10.14 -23.11 -1.02
CA THR A 268 11.58 -22.84 -1.12
C THR A 268 11.98 -22.57 -2.58
N PRO A 269 13.12 -21.88 -2.83
CA PRO A 269 13.60 -21.66 -4.20
C PRO A 269 13.77 -22.97 -5.00
N TYR A 270 14.22 -24.03 -4.34
CA TYR A 270 14.34 -25.35 -4.97
C TYR A 270 12.99 -25.93 -5.36
N ASN A 271 11.97 -25.82 -4.50
CA ASN A 271 10.64 -26.31 -4.80
C ASN A 271 10.00 -25.50 -5.94
N TYR A 272 10.21 -24.19 -5.98
CA TYR A 272 9.79 -23.34 -7.10
C TYR A 272 10.43 -23.76 -8.43
N TYR A 273 11.75 -23.99 -8.43
CA TYR A 273 12.47 -24.56 -9.56
C TYR A 273 11.90 -25.93 -10.00
N GLN A 274 11.59 -26.83 -9.06
CA GLN A 274 10.95 -28.11 -9.39
C GLN A 274 9.56 -27.91 -9.99
N ASP A 275 8.82 -26.93 -9.50
CA ASP A 275 7.47 -26.61 -9.97
C ASP A 275 7.46 -26.25 -11.45
N ILE A 276 8.37 -25.35 -11.85
CA ILE A 276 8.58 -24.94 -13.24
C ILE A 276 8.94 -26.15 -14.11
N LYS A 277 9.89 -26.98 -13.68
CA LYS A 277 10.26 -28.20 -14.41
C LYS A 277 9.08 -29.13 -14.62
N PHE A 278 8.27 -29.34 -13.60
CA PHE A 278 7.09 -30.20 -13.69
C PHE A 278 6.05 -29.64 -14.66
N ASN A 279 5.85 -28.32 -14.68
CA ASN A 279 4.91 -27.68 -15.60
C ASN A 279 5.42 -27.76 -17.05
N LYS A 280 6.71 -27.49 -17.30
CA LYS A 280 7.34 -27.66 -18.62
C LYS A 280 7.32 -29.09 -19.12
N LEU A 281 7.54 -30.05 -18.23
CA LEU A 281 7.42 -31.46 -18.54
C LEU A 281 5.97 -31.80 -18.92
N LYS A 282 4.99 -31.35 -18.13
CA LYS A 282 3.57 -31.57 -18.41
C LYS A 282 3.14 -31.02 -19.77
N GLU A 283 3.63 -29.82 -20.14
CA GLU A 283 3.40 -29.22 -21.48
C GLU A 283 3.97 -30.12 -22.59
N LYS A 284 5.23 -30.58 -22.45
CA LYS A 284 5.91 -31.40 -23.45
C LYS A 284 5.37 -32.82 -23.57
N LEU A 285 4.80 -33.40 -22.50
CA LEU A 285 4.21 -34.74 -22.52
C LEU A 285 3.02 -34.88 -23.49
N CYS A 286 2.46 -33.76 -23.97
CA CYS A 286 1.44 -33.74 -25.01
C CYS A 286 2.03 -33.88 -26.43
N ASP A 287 3.35 -33.81 -26.60
CA ASP A 287 4.02 -33.93 -27.89
C ASP A 287 4.21 -35.41 -28.27
N GLY A 288 3.54 -35.83 -29.34
CA GLY A 288 3.61 -37.19 -29.88
C GLY A 288 4.92 -37.52 -30.59
N SER A 289 5.70 -36.51 -30.99
CA SER A 289 6.89 -36.68 -31.84
C SER A 289 8.15 -37.12 -31.08
N LEU A 290 8.22 -36.89 -29.77
CA LEU A 290 9.39 -37.19 -28.93
C LEU A 290 9.11 -38.35 -28.00
N SER A 291 10.03 -39.28 -27.76
CA SER A 291 9.90 -40.31 -26.73
C SER A 291 9.87 -39.73 -25.31
N ILE A 292 9.37 -40.49 -24.32
CA ILE A 292 9.31 -40.02 -22.93
C ILE A 292 10.70 -39.67 -22.39
N THR A 293 11.74 -40.43 -22.78
CA THR A 293 13.12 -40.17 -22.39
C THR A 293 13.62 -38.86 -22.99
N GLN A 294 13.37 -38.62 -24.29
CA GLN A 294 13.76 -37.37 -24.96
C GLN A 294 13.08 -36.15 -24.33
N ILE A 295 11.81 -36.25 -23.95
CA ILE A 295 11.10 -35.17 -23.26
C ILE A 295 11.76 -34.82 -21.91
N PHE A 296 12.18 -35.85 -21.17
CA PHE A 296 12.87 -35.69 -19.89
C PHE A 296 14.24 -35.03 -20.08
N ASP A 297 15.00 -35.48 -21.08
CA ASP A 297 16.30 -34.90 -21.43
C ASP A 297 16.16 -33.42 -21.85
N GLU A 298 15.14 -33.06 -22.63
CA GLU A 298 14.87 -31.67 -23.02
C GLU A 298 14.47 -30.77 -21.84
N CYS A 299 13.90 -31.36 -20.78
CA CYS A 299 13.62 -30.68 -19.52
C CYS A 299 14.84 -30.66 -18.56
N GLY A 300 15.98 -31.19 -18.99
CA GLY A 300 17.21 -31.27 -18.20
C GLY A 300 17.02 -32.12 -16.94
N VAL A 301 16.23 -33.20 -17.02
CA VAL A 301 15.97 -34.12 -15.90
C VAL A 301 16.05 -35.56 -16.35
N ASN A 302 16.76 -36.39 -15.59
CA ASN A 302 16.80 -37.81 -15.87
C ASN A 302 15.48 -38.46 -15.42
N TYR A 303 14.88 -39.28 -16.29
CA TYR A 303 13.73 -40.08 -15.91
C TYR A 303 14.12 -41.08 -14.80
N ASN A 304 13.56 -40.91 -13.61
CA ASN A 304 13.75 -41.83 -12.50
C ASN A 304 12.47 -41.97 -11.66
N GLY A 305 12.38 -43.07 -10.91
CA GLY A 305 11.19 -43.39 -10.11
C GLY A 305 10.84 -42.32 -9.08
N ASN A 306 11.83 -41.61 -8.53
CA ASN A 306 11.59 -40.54 -7.56
C ASN A 306 10.94 -39.31 -8.22
N PHE A 307 11.39 -38.93 -9.41
CA PHE A 307 10.82 -37.82 -10.17
C PHE A 307 9.40 -38.14 -10.64
N ALA A 308 9.16 -39.37 -11.11
CA ALA A 308 7.82 -39.84 -11.48
C ALA A 308 6.86 -39.86 -10.28
N LYS A 309 7.33 -40.25 -9.09
CA LYS A 309 6.54 -40.20 -7.85
C LYS A 309 6.14 -38.77 -7.50
N LYS A 310 7.08 -37.81 -7.56
CA LYS A 310 6.78 -36.38 -7.30
C LYS A 310 5.82 -35.79 -8.34
N PHE A 311 6.00 -36.13 -9.61
CA PHE A 311 5.05 -35.73 -10.66
C PHE A 311 3.64 -36.26 -10.37
N LYS A 312 3.52 -37.53 -9.97
CA LYS A 312 2.24 -38.14 -9.57
C LYS A 312 1.63 -37.46 -8.34
N GLN A 313 2.44 -37.12 -7.33
CA GLN A 313 1.96 -36.38 -6.17
C GLN A 313 1.38 -35.02 -6.56
N LYS A 314 1.97 -34.34 -7.54
CA LYS A 314 1.53 -33.01 -7.99
C LYS A 314 0.30 -33.07 -8.90
N PHE A 315 0.26 -34.00 -9.86
CA PHE A 315 -0.75 -34.02 -10.93
C PHE A 315 -1.71 -35.22 -10.88
N GLY A 316 -1.62 -36.07 -9.86
CA GLY A 316 -2.49 -37.23 -9.64
C GLY A 316 -2.11 -38.48 -10.45
N MET A 317 -1.26 -38.36 -11.46
CA MET A 317 -0.90 -39.46 -12.37
C MET A 317 0.58 -39.43 -12.75
N THR A 318 1.17 -40.57 -13.13
CA THR A 318 2.58 -40.61 -13.55
C THR A 318 2.79 -39.92 -14.91
N PRO A 319 4.02 -39.50 -15.26
CA PRO A 319 4.31 -38.92 -16.58
C PRO A 319 3.85 -39.79 -17.75
N SER A 320 4.07 -41.11 -17.67
CA SER A 320 3.63 -42.07 -18.69
C SER A 320 2.10 -42.13 -18.78
N GLN A 321 1.40 -42.20 -17.64
CA GLN A 321 -0.07 -42.21 -17.62
C GLN A 321 -0.66 -40.93 -18.20
N TYR A 322 -0.09 -39.77 -17.82
CA TYR A 322 -0.49 -38.47 -18.34
C TYR A 322 -0.34 -38.40 -19.86
N ARG A 323 0.80 -38.85 -20.37
CA ARG A 323 1.07 -38.88 -21.81
C ARG A 323 0.12 -39.79 -22.58
N THR A 324 -0.11 -41.02 -22.10
CA THR A 324 -1.05 -41.94 -22.75
C THR A 324 -2.44 -41.33 -22.84
N LEU A 325 -2.92 -40.67 -21.78
CA LEU A 325 -4.22 -40.00 -21.76
C LEU A 325 -4.29 -38.85 -22.78
N MET A 326 -3.22 -38.06 -22.91
CA MET A 326 -3.21 -36.89 -23.79
C MET A 326 -3.03 -37.23 -25.28
N LEU A 327 -2.40 -38.37 -25.61
CA LEU A 327 -2.23 -38.83 -27.00
C LEU A 327 -3.37 -39.73 -27.49
N GLN A 328 -4.30 -40.12 -26.60
CA GLN A 328 -5.52 -40.85 -26.95
C GLN A 328 -6.73 -39.94 -27.20
N LYS A 329 -6.59 -38.65 -26.95
CA LYS A 329 -7.52 -37.58 -27.37
C LYS A 329 -7.04 -37.00 -28.69
#